data_AF-A0A1F2QEI4-F1
#
_entry.id   AF-A0A1F2QEI4-F1
#
_cell.length_a   1.000
_cell.length_b   1.000
_cell.length_c   1.000
_cell.angle_alpha   90.00
_cell.angle_beta   90.00
_cell.angle_gamma   90.00
#
_symmetry.space_group_name_H-M   'P 1'
#
loop_
_entity.id
_entity.type
_entity.pdbx_description
1 polymer ?
#
loop_
_entity_poly.entity_id
_entity_poly.type
_entity_poly.pdbx_seq_one_letter_code
_entity_poly.pdbx_strand_id
1 'polypeptide(L)'
;MPRWSPDGRWIAFAPDRSDVGGIFEVAPDGTGERRVSDTGGWPVWWPDGSRVGHTVLGFDGLQRIGVVDRASGSRVEVPRLPVVGPGSPFDISPDGRYLVMTDGTTLASEVWLLEPNR
;
A
#
# COMPACT_ATOMS: atom_id res chain seq x y z
N MET A 1 7.94 2.48 -4.75
CA MET A 1 9.31 2.38 -4.19
C MET A 1 9.33 1.19 -3.23
N PRO A 2 10.48 0.51 -2.99
CA PRO A 2 10.55 -0.53 -1.96
C PRO A 2 10.40 0.07 -0.55
N ARG A 3 9.85 -0.71 0.40
CA ARG A 3 9.57 -0.27 1.78
C ARG A 3 9.94 -1.35 2.81
N TRP A 4 10.63 -0.93 3.86
CA TRP A 4 10.88 -1.78 5.03
C TRP A 4 9.61 -2.03 5.84
N SER A 5 9.46 -3.25 6.35
CA SER A 5 8.45 -3.57 7.35
C SER A 5 8.74 -2.85 8.68
N PRO A 6 7.73 -2.63 9.54
CA PRO A 6 7.91 -1.93 10.81
C PRO A 6 8.92 -2.61 11.75
N ASP A 7 9.05 -3.94 11.64
CA ASP A 7 10.02 -4.75 12.40
C ASP A 7 11.39 -4.88 11.73
N GLY A 8 11.57 -4.29 10.53
CA GLY A 8 12.81 -4.34 9.75
C GLY A 8 13.16 -5.71 9.15
N ARG A 9 12.27 -6.71 9.24
CA ARG A 9 12.56 -8.08 8.80
C ARG A 9 12.26 -8.34 7.32
N TRP A 10 11.52 -7.45 6.67
CA TRP A 10 11.07 -7.62 5.30
C TRP A 10 11.16 -6.31 4.52
N ILE A 11 11.36 -6.44 3.21
CA ILE A 11 11.29 -5.35 2.25
C ILE A 11 10.16 -5.68 1.28
N ALA A 12 9.11 -4.88 1.24
CA ALA A 12 8.04 -4.99 0.25
C ALA A 12 8.40 -4.18 -1.00
N PHE A 13 8.16 -4.72 -2.18
CA PHE A 13 8.42 -4.05 -3.46
C PHE A 13 7.42 -4.47 -4.55
N ALA A 14 7.34 -3.68 -5.61
CA ALA A 14 6.69 -4.06 -6.86
C ALA A 14 7.78 -4.20 -7.93
N PRO A 15 7.81 -5.30 -8.70
CA PRO A 15 8.90 -5.59 -9.65
C PRO A 15 8.89 -4.64 -10.85
N ASP A 16 7.73 -4.08 -11.18
CA ASP A 16 7.58 -3.07 -12.21
C ASP A 16 6.74 -1.88 -11.69
N ARG A 17 6.66 -0.83 -12.52
CA ARG A 17 5.88 0.38 -12.20
C ARG A 17 4.41 0.26 -12.58
N SER A 18 4.00 -0.85 -13.18
CA SER A 18 2.60 -1.10 -13.49
C SER A 18 1.91 -1.65 -12.23
N ASP A 19 0.63 -1.33 -12.06
CA ASP A 19 -0.17 -1.98 -11.01
C ASP A 19 -0.57 -3.43 -11.39
N VAL A 20 0.11 -4.03 -12.37
CA VAL A 20 -0.15 -5.38 -12.90
C VAL A 20 0.90 -6.38 -12.41
N GLY A 21 2.11 -5.93 -12.05
CA GLY A 21 3.22 -6.79 -11.62
C GLY A 21 3.04 -7.43 -10.24
N GLY A 22 2.17 -6.85 -9.39
CA GLY A 22 1.90 -7.38 -8.05
C GLY A 22 2.89 -6.91 -6.99
N ILE A 23 2.64 -7.34 -5.75
CA ILE A 23 3.45 -6.99 -4.59
C ILE A 23 4.22 -8.21 -4.11
N PHE A 24 5.51 -8.00 -3.85
CA PHE A 24 6.43 -9.00 -3.35
C PHE A 24 7.06 -8.53 -2.06
N GLU A 25 7.59 -9.47 -1.29
CA GLU A 25 8.47 -9.21 -0.17
C GLU A 25 9.70 -10.09 -0.21
N VAL A 26 10.80 -9.59 0.38
CA VAL A 26 12.06 -10.32 0.50
C VAL A 26 12.72 -9.96 1.84
N ALA A 27 13.52 -10.86 2.40
CA ALA A 27 14.32 -10.56 3.58
C ALA A 27 15.48 -9.59 3.24
N PRO A 28 16.02 -8.84 4.24
CA PRO A 28 17.18 -7.95 4.07
C PRO A 28 18.39 -8.58 3.37
N ASP A 29 18.59 -9.88 3.55
CA ASP A 29 19.70 -10.65 2.98
C ASP A 29 19.41 -11.17 1.56
N GLY A 30 18.25 -10.84 1.00
CA GLY A 30 17.81 -11.25 -0.34
C GLY A 30 17.12 -12.63 -0.38
N THR A 31 16.96 -13.30 0.76
CA THR A 31 16.31 -14.62 0.81
C THR A 31 14.80 -14.53 1.04
N GLY A 32 14.11 -15.65 0.81
CA GLY A 32 12.69 -15.76 1.16
C GLY A 32 11.76 -14.89 0.32
N GLU A 33 12.16 -14.53 -0.90
CA GLU A 33 11.30 -13.79 -1.82
C GLU A 33 9.97 -14.53 -2.01
N ARG A 34 8.86 -13.81 -1.83
CA ARG A 34 7.53 -14.34 -2.14
C ARG A 34 6.57 -13.24 -2.56
N ARG A 35 5.57 -13.64 -3.33
CA ARG A 35 4.48 -12.78 -3.76
C ARG A 35 3.43 -12.66 -2.65
N VAL A 36 2.99 -11.44 -2.37
CA VAL A 36 1.97 -11.09 -1.37
C VAL A 36 0.66 -10.67 -2.02
N SER A 37 0.70 -10.09 -3.23
CA SER A 37 -0.49 -9.76 -4.01
C SER A 37 -0.26 -10.01 -5.50
N ASP A 38 -1.31 -10.48 -6.18
CA ASP A 38 -1.27 -10.69 -7.63
C ASP A 38 -1.25 -9.37 -8.42
N THR A 39 -1.71 -8.29 -7.82
CA THR A 39 -1.80 -6.99 -8.49
C THR A 39 -1.30 -5.90 -7.56
N GLY A 40 -0.97 -4.78 -8.19
CA GLY A 40 -0.69 -3.54 -7.53
C GLY A 40 0.75 -3.09 -7.58
N GLY A 41 0.91 -1.83 -7.18
CA GLY A 41 2.16 -1.13 -7.08
C GLY A 41 2.25 -0.39 -5.75
N TRP A 42 3.34 0.35 -5.57
CA TRP A 42 3.49 1.28 -4.45
C TRP A 42 3.17 0.68 -3.07
N PRO A 43 3.87 -0.39 -2.65
CA PRO A 43 3.57 -1.04 -1.38
C PRO A 43 3.79 -0.09 -0.21
N VAL A 44 2.94 -0.22 0.80
CA VAL A 44 3.01 0.48 2.09
C VAL A 44 2.73 -0.56 3.17
N TRP A 45 3.65 -0.74 4.11
CA TRP A 45 3.39 -1.60 5.24
C TRP A 45 2.37 -0.97 6.16
N TRP A 46 1.39 -1.76 6.58
CA TRP A 46 0.55 -1.37 7.70
C TRP A 46 1.35 -1.45 9.00
N PRO A 47 1.07 -0.61 10.02
CA PRO A 47 1.91 -0.54 11.21
C PRO A 47 1.98 -1.82 12.04
N ASP A 48 0.99 -2.70 11.89
CA ASP A 48 0.97 -4.01 12.53
C ASP A 48 1.94 -5.03 11.91
N GLY A 49 2.53 -4.73 10.75
CA GLY A 49 3.42 -5.63 10.02
C GLY A 49 2.74 -6.87 9.43
N SER A 50 1.42 -7.04 9.60
CA SER A 50 0.67 -8.18 9.07
C SER A 50 -0.09 -7.82 7.78
N ARG A 51 -0.17 -6.55 7.43
CA ARG A 51 -0.86 -6.07 6.22
C ARG A 51 0.02 -5.22 5.33
N VAL A 52 -0.28 -5.26 4.03
CA VAL A 52 0.37 -4.40 3.02
C VAL A 52 -0.71 -3.67 2.21
N GLY A 53 -0.70 -2.34 2.34
CA GLY A 53 -1.41 -1.45 1.43
C GLY A 53 -0.67 -1.33 0.10
N HIS A 54 -1.41 -1.15 -0.99
CA HIS A 54 -0.84 -0.97 -2.33
C HIS A 54 -1.83 -0.24 -3.24
N THR A 55 -1.33 0.38 -4.31
CA THR A 55 -2.17 0.88 -5.38
C THR A 55 -2.71 -0.29 -6.19
N VAL A 56 -3.97 -0.21 -6.61
CA VAL A 56 -4.63 -1.17 -7.50
C VAL A 56 -5.33 -0.41 -8.61
N LEU A 57 -5.15 -0.87 -9.86
CA LEU A 57 -5.80 -0.29 -11.02
C LEU A 57 -7.17 -0.95 -11.23
N GLY A 58 -8.24 -0.15 -11.16
CA GLY A 58 -9.59 -0.59 -11.50
C GLY A 58 -9.79 -0.72 -13.02
N PHE A 59 -10.81 -1.47 -13.42
CA PHE A 59 -11.22 -1.57 -14.83
C PHE A 59 -11.65 -0.24 -15.45
N ASP A 60 -12.00 0.73 -14.61
CA ASP A 60 -12.29 2.12 -14.99
C ASP A 60 -11.03 2.98 -15.22
N GLY A 61 -9.84 2.38 -15.09
CA GLY A 61 -8.56 3.06 -15.23
C GLY A 61 -8.18 3.90 -14.02
N LEU A 62 -8.97 3.88 -12.94
CA LEU A 62 -8.70 4.64 -11.72
C LEU A 62 -7.87 3.81 -10.74
N GLN A 63 -6.79 4.42 -10.25
CA GLN A 63 -6.02 3.86 -9.15
C GLN A 63 -6.78 4.02 -7.83
N ARG A 64 -6.75 2.97 -7.02
CA ARG A 64 -7.34 2.92 -5.68
C ARG A 64 -6.33 2.33 -4.71
N ILE A 65 -6.60 2.47 -3.41
CA ILE A 65 -5.81 1.81 -2.37
C ILE A 65 -6.49 0.47 -2.04
N GLY A 66 -5.74 -0.62 -2.21
CA GLY A 66 -6.06 -1.96 -1.75
C GLY A 66 -5.23 -2.33 -0.52
N VAL A 67 -5.73 -3.24 0.30
CA VAL A 67 -5.01 -3.80 1.45
C VAL A 67 -5.09 -5.32 1.37
N VAL A 68 -3.95 -6.00 1.59
CA VAL A 68 -3.88 -7.46 1.67
C VAL A 68 -3.29 -7.89 3.01
N ASP A 69 -3.75 -9.03 3.48
CA ASP A 69 -3.11 -9.78 4.56
C ASP A 69 -1.82 -10.40 4.01
N ARG A 70 -0.70 -10.13 4.67
CA ARG A 70 0.64 -10.52 4.23
C ARG A 70 0.83 -12.03 4.24
N ALA A 71 0.20 -12.75 5.17
CA ALA A 71 0.39 -14.19 5.31
C ALA A 71 -0.34 -14.96 4.20
N SER A 72 -1.61 -14.62 3.99
CA SER A 72 -2.52 -15.31 3.08
C SER A 72 -2.61 -14.70 1.68
N GLY A 73 -2.19 -13.45 1.50
CA GLY A 73 -2.41 -12.67 0.28
C GLY A 73 -3.88 -12.27 0.06
N SER A 74 -4.76 -12.56 1.01
CA SER A 74 -6.18 -12.26 0.88
C SER A 74 -6.43 -10.76 1.02
N ARG A 75 -7.36 -10.23 0.21
CA ARG A 75 -7.80 -8.84 0.33
C ARG A 75 -8.44 -8.62 1.71
N VAL A 76 -8.02 -7.55 2.38
CA VAL A 76 -8.59 -7.08 3.63
C VAL A 76 -9.49 -5.89 3.33
N GLU A 77 -10.75 -5.98 3.71
CA GLU A 77 -11.62 -4.81 3.74
C GLU A 77 -11.24 -3.95 4.94
N VAL A 78 -10.90 -2.68 4.68
CA VAL A 78 -10.71 -1.68 5.73
C VAL A 78 -11.91 -0.74 5.63
N PRO A 79 -12.90 -0.88 6.53
CA PRO A 79 -14.12 -0.09 6.49
C PRO A 79 -13.80 1.42 6.51
N ARG A 80 -14.52 2.19 5.69
CA ARG A 80 -14.42 3.66 5.62
C ARG A 80 -13.02 4.19 5.28
N LEU A 81 -12.29 3.53 4.39
CA LEU A 81 -11.19 4.15 3.62
C LEU A 81 -11.80 5.17 2.63
N PRO A 82 -11.72 6.50 2.85
CA PRO A 82 -12.32 7.52 1.99
C PRO A 82 -11.31 7.84 0.89
N VAL A 83 -11.01 6.85 0.06
CA VAL A 83 -10.07 7.04 -1.05
C VAL A 83 -10.90 7.13 -2.33
N VAL A 84 -11.36 8.35 -2.63
CA VAL A 84 -11.92 8.70 -3.94
C VAL A 84 -11.04 9.78 -4.53
N GLY A 85 -10.03 9.37 -5.29
CA GLY A 85 -9.05 10.23 -5.96
C GLY A 85 -7.81 9.42 -6.37
N PRO A 86 -6.93 9.94 -7.24
CA PRO A 86 -5.68 9.27 -7.60
C PRO A 86 -4.74 9.26 -6.38
N GLY A 87 -4.96 8.29 -5.49
CA GLY A 87 -4.33 8.19 -4.17
C GLY A 87 -2.92 7.63 -4.20
N SER A 88 -2.03 8.24 -5.01
CA SER A 88 -0.64 7.81 -5.13
C SER A 88 0.31 8.99 -5.28
N PRO A 89 1.44 9.04 -4.53
CA PRO A 89 1.80 8.16 -3.40
C PRO A 89 0.90 8.34 -2.17
N PHE A 90 0.80 7.29 -1.34
CA PHE A 90 0.21 7.36 0.01
C PHE A 90 1.15 6.74 1.06
N ASP A 91 0.90 7.05 2.33
CA ASP A 91 1.54 6.41 3.48
C ASP A 91 0.58 6.34 4.69
N ILE A 92 0.91 5.54 5.69
CA ILE A 92 0.16 5.41 6.94
C ILE A 92 1.02 5.80 8.14
N SER A 93 0.44 6.50 9.12
CA SER A 93 1.14 6.86 10.34
C SER A 93 1.52 5.63 11.17
N PRO A 94 2.61 5.68 11.97
CA PRO A 94 3.06 4.53 12.77
C PRO A 94 2.02 4.02 13.80
N ASP A 95 1.05 4.85 14.19
CA ASP A 95 -0.04 4.46 15.08
C ASP A 95 -1.28 3.94 14.33
N GLY A 96 -1.24 3.89 13.00
CA GLY A 96 -2.32 3.41 12.13
C GLY A 96 -3.51 4.35 12.04
N ARG A 97 -3.44 5.53 12.67
CA ARG A 97 -4.56 6.47 12.79
C ARG A 97 -4.66 7.43 11.63
N TYR A 98 -3.67 7.56 10.78
CA TYR A 98 -3.69 8.55 9.71
C TYR A 98 -3.18 7.98 8.41
N LEU A 99 -3.91 8.25 7.32
CA LEU A 99 -3.38 8.10 5.97
C LEU A 99 -3.00 9.47 5.42
N VAL A 100 -1.85 9.51 4.75
CA VAL A 100 -1.34 10.67 4.01
C VAL A 100 -1.31 10.31 2.54
N MET A 101 -1.76 11.21 1.69
CA MET A 101 -1.77 11.04 0.23
C MET A 101 -1.64 12.39 -0.46
N THR A 102 -1.00 12.40 -1.62
CA THR A 102 -0.94 13.58 -2.49
C THR A 102 -1.96 13.46 -3.60
N ASP A 103 -2.84 14.45 -3.77
CA ASP A 103 -3.76 14.50 -4.90
C ASP A 103 -3.09 15.13 -6.13
N GLY A 104 -3.06 14.40 -7.24
CA GLY A 104 -2.54 14.88 -8.52
C GLY A 104 -3.54 15.68 -9.36
N THR A 105 -4.78 15.85 -8.90
CA THR A 105 -5.84 16.57 -9.64
C THR A 105 -5.86 18.08 -9.38
N THR A 106 -5.21 18.54 -8.31
CA THR A 106 -5.01 19.96 -8.01
C THR A 106 -3.57 20.35 -8.28
N LEU A 107 -3.31 21.56 -8.81
CA LEU A 107 -1.97 22.15 -8.95
C LEU A 107 -1.26 22.41 -7.60
N ALA A 108 -1.83 21.92 -6.50
CA ALA A 108 -1.33 22.04 -5.15
C ALA A 108 -0.96 20.66 -4.61
N SER A 109 0.24 20.55 -4.04
CA SER A 109 0.62 19.41 -3.20
C SER A 109 -0.14 19.51 -1.87
N GLU A 110 -1.29 18.86 -1.80
CA GLU A 110 -2.08 18.78 -0.57
C GLU A 110 -1.75 17.49 0.19
N VAL A 111 -1.49 17.62 1.49
CA VAL A 111 -1.35 16.48 2.41
C VAL A 111 -2.68 16.32 3.15
N TRP A 112 -3.40 15.26 2.83
CA TRP A 112 -4.62 14.90 3.54
C TRP A 112 -4.27 14.03 4.75
N LEU A 113 -4.94 14.26 5.88
CA LEU A 113 -4.80 13.44 7.09
C LEU A 113 -6.17 12.81 7.36
N LEU A 114 -6.25 11.48 7.34
CA LEU A 114 -7.53 10.80 7.48
C LEU A 114 -7.54 9.85 8.66
N GLU A 115 -8.48 10.04 9.60
CA GLU A 115 -8.69 9.13 10.74
C GLU A 115 -9.57 7.93 10.37
N PRO A 116 -9.04 6.69 10.32
CA PRO A 116 -9.89 5.50 10.31
C PRO A 116 -10.17 5.10 11.77
N ASN A 117 -11.19 5.69 12.41
CA ASN A 117 -11.67 5.30 13.74
C ASN A 117 -13.22 5.28 13.71
N ARG A 118 -14.00 4.31 14.24
CA ARG A 118 -13.83 3.09 15.05
C ARG A 118 -14.66 1.97 14.41
#